data_AF-A0A8K0DJ93-F1
#
_entry.id   AF-A0A8K0DJ93-F1
#
_cell.length_a   1.000
_cell.length_b   1.000
_cell.length_c   1.000
_cell.angle_alpha   90.00
_cell.angle_beta   90.00
_cell.angle_gamma   90.00
#
_symmetry.space_group_name_H-M   'P 1'
#
loop_
_entity.id
_entity.type
_entity.pdbx_description
1 polymer ?
#
loop_
_entity_poly.entity_id
_entity_poly.type
_entity_poly.pdbx_seq_one_letter_code
_entity_poly.pdbx_strand_id
1 'polypeptide(L)'
;ETGTQQITTVEKIIFLHEKVNRAKFGIKSEEFGIDEMISKGIITAAYPLHEGGAESKQDRSRSDRQNLTSLWAKSSWYSQRQPLRLVNKYFGPEIAFYFAWMSCLAAFLTLPTVFRFLTFLILLPFAYQAAHVQEVCNSDKKIRPLCLHYRICFFSRVRDSCFYSITNTQIDNIGTTVANYLMRVYIIVLIMNWGRVQSELKTERRLYHSDKDRFLRADFTKQLKAWKIKTSVNGEPRIPSWRRCTLRILTIIIMLAL
;
A
#
# COMPACT_ATOMS: atom_id res chain seq x y z
N GLU A 1 34.92 20.15 -7.90
CA GLU A 1 34.44 19.38 -9.08
C GLU A 1 32.93 19.41 -9.13
N THR A 2 32.36 20.36 -9.86
CA THR A 2 30.92 20.46 -10.12
C THR A 2 30.53 19.41 -11.14
N GLY A 3 30.38 18.16 -10.69
CA GLY A 3 29.84 17.09 -11.51
C GLY A 3 28.43 17.45 -11.94
N THR A 4 28.21 17.62 -13.24
CA THR A 4 26.88 17.76 -13.83
C THR A 4 26.05 16.56 -13.42
N GLN A 5 25.10 16.76 -12.51
CA GLN A 5 24.23 15.71 -11.99
C GLN A 5 23.42 15.15 -13.17
N GLN A 6 23.73 13.92 -13.59
CA GLN A 6 23.11 13.32 -14.76
C GLN A 6 21.63 13.04 -14.47
N ILE A 7 20.74 13.73 -15.18
CA ILE A 7 19.28 13.60 -15.02
C ILE A 7 18.86 12.18 -15.42
N THR A 8 18.15 11.51 -14.51
CA THR A 8 17.64 10.15 -14.69
C THR A 8 16.54 10.11 -15.76
N THR A 9 16.32 8.95 -16.36
CA THR A 9 15.28 8.78 -17.38
C THR A 9 13.87 9.00 -16.80
N VAL A 10 13.65 8.62 -15.54
CA VAL A 10 12.38 8.89 -14.84
C VAL A 10 12.14 10.39 -14.67
N GLU A 11 13.16 11.16 -14.26
CA GLU A 11 13.01 12.62 -14.12
C GLU A 11 12.67 13.26 -15.47
N LYS A 12 13.28 12.78 -16.57
CA LYS A 12 12.94 13.24 -17.93
C LYS A 12 11.49 12.88 -18.29
N ILE A 13 11.06 11.66 -18.00
CA ILE A 13 9.69 11.20 -18.24
C ILE A 13 8.68 12.07 -17.47
N ILE A 14 8.93 12.29 -16.18
CA ILE A 14 8.06 13.11 -15.32
C ILE A 14 7.99 14.54 -15.86
N PHE A 15 9.13 15.14 -16.20
CA PHE A 15 9.19 16.49 -16.75
C PHE A 15 8.47 16.61 -18.11
N LEU A 16 8.66 15.64 -19.00
CA LEU A 16 7.95 15.60 -20.28
C LEU A 16 6.45 15.43 -20.09
N HIS A 17 6.04 14.51 -19.21
CA HIS A 17 4.63 14.30 -18.87
C HIS A 17 4.00 15.58 -18.32
N GLU A 18 4.70 16.29 -17.42
CA GLU A 18 4.26 17.57 -16.88
C GLU A 18 4.11 18.65 -17.97
N LYS A 19 5.05 18.75 -18.91
CA LYS A 19 4.95 19.69 -20.04
C LYS A 19 3.80 19.34 -20.97
N VAL A 20 3.65 18.08 -21.35
CA VAL A 20 2.59 17.65 -22.27
C VAL A 20 1.22 17.81 -21.63
N ASN A 21 1.09 17.58 -20.32
CA ASN A 21 -0.14 17.85 -19.58
C ASN A 21 -0.54 19.33 -19.50
N ARG A 22 0.38 20.25 -19.79
CA ARG A 22 0.10 21.69 -19.89
C ARG A 22 -0.13 22.17 -21.32
N ALA A 23 0.32 21.40 -22.31
CA ALA A 23 0.22 21.81 -23.70
C ALA A 23 -1.25 21.97 -24.10
N LYS A 24 -1.59 23.12 -24.67
CA LYS A 24 -2.89 23.31 -25.33
C LYS A 24 -2.84 22.63 -26.69
N PHE A 25 -3.91 21.94 -27.05
CA PHE A 25 -4.07 21.34 -28.38
C PHE A 25 -5.25 21.94 -29.16
N GLY A 26 -6.09 22.75 -28.51
CA GLY A 26 -7.25 23.38 -29.14
C GLY A 26 -7.44 24.84 -28.74
N ILE A 27 -8.46 25.46 -29.35
CA ILE A 27 -8.78 26.88 -29.17
C ILE A 27 -9.55 27.09 -27.87
N LYS A 28 -10.33 26.09 -27.43
CA LYS A 28 -11.14 26.20 -26.22
C LYS A 28 -10.24 26.19 -24.98
N SER A 29 -10.67 26.91 -23.95
CA SER A 29 -9.97 27.00 -22.66
C SER A 29 -9.81 25.65 -21.92
N GLU A 30 -10.56 24.63 -22.34
CA GLU A 30 -10.60 23.29 -21.76
C GLU A 30 -9.78 22.25 -22.57
N GLU A 31 -9.26 22.63 -23.74
CA GLU A 31 -8.52 21.75 -24.66
C GLU A 31 -7.01 21.79 -24.39
N PHE A 32 -6.63 21.25 -23.23
CA PHE A 32 -5.23 21.11 -22.83
C PHE A 32 -4.97 19.79 -22.10
N GLY A 33 -3.73 19.31 -22.24
CA GLY A 33 -3.22 18.14 -21.54
C GLY A 33 -3.53 16.80 -22.21
N ILE A 34 -2.69 15.79 -21.91
CA ILE A 34 -2.76 14.48 -22.57
C ILE A 34 -3.99 13.69 -22.14
N ASP A 35 -4.37 13.82 -20.87
CA ASP A 35 -5.50 13.09 -20.28
C ASP A 35 -6.82 13.47 -20.97
N GLU A 36 -6.96 14.75 -21.35
CA GLU A 36 -8.13 15.22 -22.10
C GLU A 36 -8.13 14.71 -23.54
N MET A 37 -6.97 14.63 -24.18
CA MET A 37 -6.87 14.06 -25.53
C MET A 37 -7.23 12.57 -25.54
N ILE A 38 -6.86 11.83 -24.49
CA ILE A 38 -7.27 10.42 -24.30
C ILE A 38 -8.77 10.33 -24.04
N SER A 39 -9.30 11.14 -23.11
CA SER A 39 -10.74 11.20 -22.79
C SER A 39 -11.62 11.48 -24.02
N LYS A 40 -11.16 12.37 -24.90
CA LYS A 40 -11.84 12.70 -26.16
C LYS A 40 -11.62 11.69 -27.29
N GLY A 41 -10.77 10.68 -27.09
CA GLY A 41 -10.44 9.68 -28.12
C GLY A 41 -9.59 10.22 -29.27
N ILE A 42 -8.91 11.36 -29.10
CA ILE A 42 -7.97 11.91 -30.11
C ILE A 42 -6.71 11.04 -30.18
N ILE A 43 -6.26 10.56 -29.02
CA ILE A 43 -5.15 9.60 -28.88
C ILE A 43 -5.64 8.40 -28.08
N THR A 44 -5.15 7.21 -28.43
CA THR A 44 -5.59 5.97 -27.76
C THR A 44 -4.97 5.79 -26.39
N ALA A 45 -3.66 6.05 -26.27
CA ALA A 45 -2.92 5.88 -25.02
C ALA A 45 -1.64 6.71 -25.03
N ALA A 46 -1.15 7.04 -23.84
CA ALA A 46 0.17 7.63 -23.64
C ALA A 46 0.86 6.97 -22.46
N TYR A 47 2.07 6.47 -22.68
CA TYR A 47 2.84 5.77 -21.66
C TYR A 47 4.34 5.97 -21.89
N PRO A 48 5.14 6.00 -20.81
CA PRO A 48 6.59 6.03 -20.95
C PRO A 48 7.12 4.70 -21.48
N LEU A 49 8.20 4.76 -22.25
CA LEU A 49 8.91 3.58 -22.70
C LEU A 49 9.92 3.12 -21.63
N HIS A 50 10.01 1.81 -21.43
CA HIS A 50 11.00 1.21 -20.54
C HIS A 50 12.39 1.16 -21.20
N GLU A 51 13.44 1.29 -20.39
CA GLU A 51 14.81 1.15 -20.87
C GLU A 51 15.21 -0.30 -21.12
N GLY A 52 15.77 -0.56 -22.31
CA GLY A 52 16.33 -1.85 -22.70
C GLY A 52 15.30 -2.91 -23.09
N GLY A 53 15.77 -3.95 -23.79
CA GLY A 53 14.97 -5.11 -24.17
C GLY A 53 14.63 -6.01 -22.98
N ALA A 54 13.59 -6.83 -23.13
CA ALA A 54 13.18 -7.81 -22.12
C ALA A 54 14.28 -8.86 -21.84
N GLU A 55 15.16 -9.13 -22.81
CA GLU A 55 16.23 -10.11 -22.70
C GLU A 55 17.61 -9.46 -22.50
N SER A 56 18.44 -10.14 -21.70
CA SER A 56 19.82 -9.75 -21.39
C SER A 56 20.74 -10.11 -22.56
N LYS A 57 20.99 -9.19 -23.50
CA LYS A 57 22.17 -9.31 -24.37
C LYS A 57 23.43 -9.22 -23.50
N GLN A 58 24.43 -10.04 -23.79
CA GLN A 58 25.71 -10.17 -23.06
C GLN A 58 26.61 -8.93 -23.14
N ASP A 59 26.02 -7.74 -23.32
CA ASP A 59 26.77 -6.51 -23.49
C ASP A 59 27.16 -5.89 -22.15
N ARG A 60 28.30 -5.20 -22.15
CA ARG A 60 29.01 -4.72 -20.95
C ARG A 60 28.28 -3.60 -20.16
N SER A 61 27.08 -3.20 -20.57
CA SER A 61 26.25 -2.20 -19.89
C SER A 61 24.80 -2.70 -19.76
N ARG A 62 24.45 -3.26 -18.60
CA ARG A 62 23.07 -3.67 -18.28
C ARG A 62 22.19 -2.44 -18.01
N SER A 63 20.97 -2.43 -18.56
CA SER A 63 20.01 -1.37 -18.25
C SER A 63 19.52 -1.45 -16.79
N ASP A 64 19.02 -0.34 -16.24
CA ASP A 64 18.49 -0.30 -14.88
C ASP A 64 17.35 -1.32 -14.70
N ARG A 65 16.54 -1.55 -15.75
CA ARG A 65 15.49 -2.59 -15.78
C ARG A 65 16.07 -4.00 -15.65
N GLN A 66 17.12 -4.31 -16.39
CA GLN A 66 17.76 -5.63 -16.35
C GLN A 66 18.43 -5.87 -14.99
N ASN A 67 19.06 -4.84 -14.43
CA ASN A 67 19.63 -4.91 -13.07
C ASN A 67 18.54 -5.18 -12.03
N LEU A 68 17.41 -4.44 -12.07
CA LEU A 68 16.26 -4.70 -11.20
C LEU A 68 15.71 -6.10 -11.35
N THR A 69 15.57 -6.58 -12.59
CA THR A 69 15.06 -7.92 -12.84
C THR A 69 15.98 -8.97 -12.23
N SER A 70 17.29 -8.80 -12.36
CA SER A 70 18.28 -9.75 -11.85
C SER A 70 18.43 -9.76 -10.33
N LEU A 71 18.36 -8.59 -9.67
CA LEU A 71 18.59 -8.43 -8.24
C LEU A 71 17.31 -8.55 -7.41
N TRP A 72 16.17 -8.18 -7.99
CA TRP A 72 14.93 -8.00 -7.23
C TRP A 72 13.77 -8.87 -7.74
N ALA A 73 13.59 -9.02 -9.05
CA ALA A 73 12.46 -9.78 -9.60
C ALA A 73 12.70 -11.30 -9.76
N LYS A 74 13.94 -11.78 -9.56
CA LYS A 74 14.23 -13.22 -9.56
C LYS A 74 13.81 -13.85 -8.23
N SER A 75 13.37 -15.11 -8.28
CA SER A 75 12.82 -15.88 -7.15
C SER A 75 13.81 -16.19 -5.99
N SER A 76 14.97 -15.53 -5.90
CA SER A 76 15.83 -15.60 -4.69
C SER A 76 15.39 -14.63 -3.60
N TRP A 77 14.07 -14.40 -3.49
CA TRP A 77 13.39 -13.27 -2.86
C TRP A 77 13.60 -13.14 -1.35
N TYR A 78 14.14 -14.14 -0.66
CA TYR A 78 14.26 -14.13 0.81
C TYR A 78 15.63 -13.66 1.33
N SER A 79 16.71 -13.75 0.53
CA SER A 79 18.08 -13.49 1.02
C SER A 79 18.61 -12.08 0.74
N GLN A 80 17.99 -11.32 -0.17
CA GLN A 80 18.52 -10.00 -0.56
C GLN A 80 17.69 -8.85 0.01
N ARG A 81 18.37 -7.85 0.57
CA ARG A 81 17.74 -6.58 0.95
C ARG A 81 17.20 -5.90 -0.30
N GLN A 82 16.02 -5.29 -0.20
CA GLN A 82 15.40 -4.59 -1.34
C GLN A 82 16.30 -3.44 -1.84
N PRO A 83 16.63 -3.35 -3.15
CA PRO A 83 17.50 -2.32 -3.69
C PRO A 83 16.74 -1.00 -3.91
N LEU A 84 16.36 -0.32 -2.82
CA LEU A 84 15.51 0.88 -2.84
C LEU A 84 16.07 2.03 -3.69
N ARG A 85 17.39 2.18 -3.79
CA ARG A 85 18.03 3.22 -4.61
C ARG A 85 17.83 2.96 -6.11
N LEU A 86 17.91 1.70 -6.53
CA LEU A 86 17.70 1.31 -7.93
C LEU A 86 16.21 1.37 -8.31
N VAL A 87 15.32 0.98 -7.39
CA VAL A 87 13.87 1.18 -7.55
C VAL A 87 13.54 2.67 -7.70
N ASN A 88 14.14 3.53 -6.88
CA ASN A 88 13.96 4.99 -7.00
C ASN A 88 14.46 5.53 -8.34
N LYS A 89 15.61 5.07 -8.81
CA LYS A 89 16.18 5.51 -10.10
C LYS A 89 15.30 5.12 -11.30
N TYR A 90 14.65 3.96 -11.24
CA TYR A 90 13.89 3.39 -12.37
C TYR A 90 12.38 3.66 -12.35
N PHE A 91 11.76 3.67 -11.17
CA PHE A 91 10.33 3.89 -10.99
C PHE A 91 10.00 5.28 -10.43
N GLY A 92 10.98 5.95 -9.83
CA GLY A 92 10.79 7.24 -9.18
C GLY A 92 10.51 7.13 -7.68
N PRO A 93 10.39 8.29 -7.02
CA PRO A 93 10.32 8.38 -5.57
C PRO A 93 9.06 7.80 -4.96
N GLU A 94 7.90 7.94 -5.61
CA GLU A 94 6.62 7.47 -5.07
C GLU A 94 6.61 5.94 -4.89
N ILE A 95 6.98 5.20 -5.93
CA ILE A 95 7.06 3.74 -5.90
C ILE A 95 8.17 3.28 -4.94
N ALA A 96 9.29 3.98 -4.89
CA ALA A 96 10.36 3.67 -3.95
C ALA A 96 9.95 3.91 -2.48
N PHE A 97 9.11 4.90 -2.19
CA PHE A 97 8.53 5.11 -0.85
C PHE A 97 7.56 3.99 -0.47
N TYR A 98 6.75 3.53 -1.42
CA TYR A 98 5.86 2.39 -1.19
C TYR A 98 6.64 1.14 -0.79
N PHE A 99 7.67 0.75 -1.57
CA PHE A 99 8.47 -0.43 -1.23
C PHE A 99 9.27 -0.24 0.07
N ALA A 100 9.77 0.97 0.34
CA ALA A 100 10.41 1.28 1.62
C ALA A 100 9.45 1.07 2.81
N TRP A 101 8.21 1.54 2.72
CA TRP A 101 7.18 1.33 3.74
C TRP A 101 6.89 -0.15 3.95
N MET A 102 6.69 -0.89 2.85
CA MET A 102 6.44 -2.32 2.89
C MET A 102 7.59 -3.08 3.57
N SER A 103 8.84 -2.72 3.28
CA SER A 103 10.02 -3.34 3.91
C SER A 103 10.12 -3.02 5.41
N CYS A 104 9.78 -1.79 5.82
CA CYS A 104 9.72 -1.38 7.22
C CYS A 104 8.63 -2.18 7.96
N LEU A 105 7.44 -2.27 7.38
CA LEU A 105 6.31 -3.03 7.92
C LEU A 105 6.65 -4.51 8.10
N ALA A 106 7.23 -5.15 7.07
CA ALA A 106 7.64 -6.56 7.13
C ALA A 106 8.71 -6.80 8.22
N ALA A 107 9.70 -5.91 8.33
CA ALA A 107 10.73 -6.00 9.36
C ALA A 107 10.13 -5.93 10.77
N PHE A 108 9.21 -5.00 11.03
CA PHE A 108 8.50 -4.89 12.30
C PHE A 108 7.59 -6.10 12.56
N LEU A 109 6.87 -6.62 11.57
CA LEU A 109 5.98 -7.78 11.77
C LEU A 109 6.74 -9.08 12.09
N THR A 110 8.01 -9.18 11.71
CA THR A 110 8.83 -10.38 11.97
C THR A 110 8.87 -10.75 13.45
N LEU A 111 9.15 -9.79 14.34
CA LEU A 111 9.32 -10.07 15.78
C LEU A 111 8.01 -10.57 16.44
N PRO A 112 6.86 -9.88 16.32
CA PRO A 112 5.59 -10.39 16.84
C PRO A 112 5.18 -11.73 16.26
N THR A 113 5.46 -11.96 14.96
CA THR A 113 5.11 -13.22 14.29
C THR A 113 5.89 -14.39 14.88
N VAL A 114 7.22 -14.25 15.02
CA VAL A 114 8.07 -15.28 15.62
C VAL A 114 7.65 -15.55 17.06
N PHE A 115 7.44 -14.50 17.86
CA PHE A 115 7.00 -14.64 19.25
C PHE A 115 5.65 -15.36 19.37
N ARG A 116 4.66 -14.98 18.55
CA ARG A 116 3.33 -15.61 18.55
C ARG A 116 3.41 -17.07 18.10
N PHE A 117 4.22 -17.36 17.08
CA PHE A 117 4.41 -18.73 16.58
C PHE A 117 5.05 -19.63 17.64
N LEU A 118 6.11 -19.18 18.31
CA LEU A 118 6.74 -19.95 19.39
C LEU A 118 5.79 -20.18 20.56
N THR A 119 5.06 -19.14 20.98
CA THR A 119 4.07 -19.25 22.05
C THR A 119 2.95 -20.23 21.68
N PHE A 120 2.52 -20.24 20.41
CA PHE A 120 1.52 -21.19 19.92
C PHE A 120 1.99 -22.65 20.06
N LEU A 121 3.23 -22.95 19.67
CA LEU A 121 3.80 -24.30 19.80
C LEU A 121 3.91 -24.75 21.27
N ILE A 122 4.38 -23.85 22.14
CA ILE A 122 4.57 -24.15 23.57
C ILE A 122 3.24 -24.39 24.29
N LEU A 123 2.19 -23.63 23.94
CA LEU A 123 0.89 -23.72 24.62
C LEU A 123 -0.04 -24.81 24.07
N LEU A 124 0.30 -25.42 22.93
CA LEU A 124 -0.51 -26.48 22.30
C LEU A 124 -0.82 -27.67 23.23
N PRO A 125 0.17 -28.29 23.94
CA PRO A 125 -0.13 -29.40 24.84
C PRO A 125 -1.05 -28.98 26.00
N PHE A 126 -0.85 -27.79 26.56
CA PHE A 126 -1.68 -27.27 27.65
C PHE A 126 -3.11 -27.02 27.20
N ALA A 127 -3.30 -26.51 25.98
CA ALA A 127 -4.63 -26.31 25.40
C ALA A 127 -5.37 -27.64 25.18
N TYR A 128 -4.67 -28.68 24.73
CA TYR A 128 -5.27 -30.02 24.61
C TYR A 128 -5.70 -30.58 25.97
N GLN A 129 -4.91 -30.37 27.02
CA GLN A 129 -5.18 -30.89 28.37
C GLN A 129 -6.27 -30.12 29.14
N ALA A 130 -6.75 -28.99 28.64
CA ALA A 130 -7.79 -28.21 29.31
C ALA A 130 -9.08 -29.02 29.49
N ALA A 131 -9.71 -28.90 30.67
CA ALA A 131 -10.85 -29.73 31.06
C ALA A 131 -12.01 -29.67 30.04
N HIS A 132 -12.38 -28.46 29.60
CA HIS A 132 -13.44 -28.28 28.61
C HIS A 132 -13.07 -28.84 27.22
N VAL A 133 -11.79 -28.82 26.84
CA VAL A 133 -11.32 -29.43 25.59
C VAL A 133 -11.43 -30.95 25.67
N GLN A 134 -11.05 -31.55 26.79
CA GLN A 134 -11.20 -33.00 27.01
C GLN A 134 -12.66 -33.42 27.01
N GLU A 135 -13.57 -32.61 27.57
CA GLU A 135 -15.01 -32.85 27.49
C GLU A 135 -15.52 -32.83 26.03
N VAL A 136 -15.05 -31.88 25.21
CA VAL A 136 -15.45 -31.80 23.79
C VAL A 136 -14.86 -32.96 22.98
N CYS A 137 -13.56 -33.23 23.13
CA CYS A 137 -12.85 -34.23 22.33
C CYS A 137 -13.23 -35.67 22.68
N ASN A 138 -13.61 -35.97 23.92
CA ASN A 138 -14.01 -37.32 24.32
C ASN A 138 -15.53 -37.55 24.26
N SER A 139 -16.35 -36.51 24.05
CA SER A 139 -17.81 -36.64 24.03
C SER A 139 -18.35 -37.34 22.77
N ASP A 140 -19.22 -38.33 23.00
CA ASP A 140 -20.05 -38.97 21.95
C ASP A 140 -21.43 -38.32 21.79
N LYS A 141 -21.68 -37.19 22.47
CA LYS A 141 -22.95 -36.46 22.35
C LYS A 141 -23.09 -35.90 20.93
N LYS A 142 -24.32 -35.87 20.43
CA LYS A 142 -24.66 -35.27 19.13
C LYS A 142 -25.12 -33.83 19.33
N ILE A 143 -24.58 -32.91 18.55
CA ILE A 143 -25.01 -31.51 18.50
C ILE A 143 -26.25 -31.42 17.62
N ARG A 144 -27.24 -30.64 18.07
CA ARG A 144 -28.39 -30.30 17.23
C ARG A 144 -27.92 -29.36 16.11
N PRO A 145 -28.08 -29.72 14.83
CA PRO A 145 -27.64 -28.87 13.74
C PRO A 145 -28.43 -27.56 13.69
N LEU A 146 -27.75 -26.48 13.33
CA LEU A 146 -28.36 -25.19 13.07
C LEU A 146 -28.93 -25.20 11.64
N CYS A 147 -30.21 -25.52 11.48
CA CYS A 147 -30.86 -25.59 10.17
C CYS A 147 -31.23 -24.18 9.67
N LEU A 148 -30.28 -23.50 9.02
CA LEU A 148 -30.48 -22.13 8.53
C LEU A 148 -31.23 -22.04 7.19
N HIS A 149 -31.31 -23.11 6.38
CA HIS A 149 -31.98 -23.02 5.07
C HIS A 149 -32.47 -24.35 4.44
N TYR A 150 -32.06 -25.51 4.94
CA TYR A 150 -32.42 -26.81 4.36
C TYR A 150 -33.27 -27.65 5.32
N ARG A 151 -34.29 -28.33 4.78
CA ARG A 151 -35.16 -29.27 5.52
C ARG A 151 -34.46 -30.57 5.94
N ILE A 152 -33.22 -30.80 5.49
CA ILE A 152 -32.42 -31.98 5.84
C ILE A 152 -31.18 -31.49 6.58
N CYS A 153 -31.07 -31.85 7.85
CA CYS A 153 -29.93 -31.52 8.68
C CYS A 153 -29.37 -32.78 9.32
N PHE A 154 -28.06 -32.96 9.17
CA PHE A 154 -27.36 -34.08 9.77
C PHE A 154 -26.89 -33.72 11.17
N PHE A 155 -27.02 -34.67 12.10
CA PHE A 155 -26.46 -34.55 13.43
C PHE A 155 -24.93 -34.72 13.36
N SER A 156 -24.18 -33.73 13.85
CA SER A 156 -22.73 -33.83 14.01
C SER A 156 -22.38 -34.26 15.43
N ARG A 157 -21.27 -34.96 15.63
CA ARG A 157 -20.79 -35.29 16.99
C ARG A 157 -20.06 -34.08 17.58
N VAL A 158 -20.10 -33.94 18.90
CA VAL A 158 -19.34 -32.89 19.61
C VAL A 158 -17.84 -33.02 19.35
N ARG A 159 -17.31 -34.27 19.34
CA ARG A 159 -15.90 -34.58 19.03
C ARG A 159 -15.41 -34.01 17.70
N ASP A 160 -16.28 -33.87 16.70
CA ASP A 160 -15.90 -33.34 15.38
C ASP A 160 -15.41 -31.87 15.47
N SER A 161 -15.78 -31.15 16.55
CA SER A 161 -15.33 -29.78 16.83
C SER A 161 -14.08 -29.70 17.73
N CYS A 162 -13.42 -30.82 18.01
CA CYS A 162 -12.25 -30.88 18.90
C CYS A 162 -11.12 -29.92 18.45
N PHE A 163 -10.77 -29.92 17.16
CA PHE A 163 -9.76 -29.01 16.61
C PHE A 163 -10.09 -27.52 16.86
N TYR A 164 -11.36 -27.16 16.70
CA TYR A 164 -11.82 -25.81 16.96
C TYR A 164 -11.73 -25.46 18.46
N SER A 165 -12.10 -26.37 19.35
CA SER A 165 -12.01 -26.17 20.80
C SER A 165 -10.56 -25.99 21.27
N ILE A 166 -9.61 -26.77 20.75
CA ILE A 166 -8.17 -26.62 21.03
C ILE A 166 -7.70 -25.23 20.56
N THR A 167 -7.98 -24.90 19.30
CA THR A 167 -7.58 -23.62 18.70
C THR A 167 -8.17 -22.43 19.45
N ASN A 168 -9.44 -22.50 19.83
CA ASN A 168 -10.11 -21.44 20.56
C ASN A 168 -9.46 -21.24 21.94
N THR A 169 -9.08 -22.31 22.63
CA THR A 169 -8.38 -22.23 23.92
C THR A 169 -6.98 -21.59 23.80
N GLN A 170 -6.29 -21.80 22.68
CA GLN A 170 -5.00 -21.15 22.40
C GLN A 170 -5.13 -19.68 21.97
N ILE A 171 -6.29 -19.28 21.45
CA ILE A 171 -6.57 -17.89 21.07
C ILE A 171 -7.11 -17.12 22.27
N ASP A 172 -8.08 -17.68 22.97
CA ASP A 172 -8.80 -17.07 24.08
C ASP A 172 -8.12 -17.40 25.41
N ASN A 173 -6.90 -16.88 25.59
CA ASN A 173 -6.19 -16.94 26.86
C ASN A 173 -5.74 -15.54 27.28
N ILE A 174 -5.42 -15.40 28.57
CA ILE A 174 -4.97 -14.14 29.16
C ILE A 174 -3.73 -13.55 28.45
N GLY A 175 -2.86 -14.40 27.91
CA GLY A 175 -1.68 -14.00 27.14
C GLY A 175 -2.05 -13.27 25.86
N THR A 176 -3.12 -13.66 25.16
CA THR A 176 -3.62 -12.95 23.98
C THR A 176 -4.14 -11.55 24.34
N THR A 177 -4.83 -11.42 25.48
CA THR A 177 -5.27 -10.10 25.98
C THR A 177 -4.08 -9.19 26.23
N VAL A 178 -3.05 -9.67 26.93
CA VAL A 178 -1.80 -8.90 27.16
C VAL A 178 -1.12 -8.55 25.83
N ALA A 179 -1.01 -9.51 24.91
CA ALA A 179 -0.43 -9.29 23.59
C ALA A 179 -1.18 -8.21 22.78
N ASN A 180 -2.50 -8.09 22.92
CA ASN A 180 -3.29 -7.05 22.26
C ASN A 180 -2.92 -5.64 22.77
N TYR A 181 -2.72 -5.46 24.08
CA TYR A 181 -2.26 -4.19 24.63
C TYR A 181 -0.84 -3.85 24.16
N LEU A 182 0.07 -4.83 24.17
CA LEU A 182 1.43 -4.65 23.66
C LEU A 182 1.44 -4.31 22.17
N MET A 183 0.58 -4.93 21.36
CA MET A 183 0.48 -4.66 19.92
C MET A 183 0.04 -3.23 19.62
N ARG A 184 -0.84 -2.64 20.45
CA ARG A 184 -1.23 -1.22 20.32
C ARG A 184 -0.03 -0.30 20.47
N VAL A 185 0.78 -0.52 21.51
CA VAL A 185 2.02 0.24 21.73
C VAL A 185 3.01 -0.01 20.60
N TYR A 186 3.14 -1.26 20.16
CA TYR A 186 4.03 -1.67 19.08
C TYR A 186 3.72 -0.96 17.76
N ILE A 187 2.43 -0.82 17.41
CA ILE A 187 1.97 -0.09 16.22
C ILE A 187 2.34 1.40 16.31
N ILE A 188 2.21 2.01 17.48
CA ILE A 188 2.62 3.41 17.68
C ILE A 188 4.12 3.56 17.41
N VAL A 189 4.94 2.67 17.97
CA VAL A 189 6.40 2.67 17.75
C VAL A 189 6.74 2.49 16.27
N LEU A 190 6.06 1.58 15.56
CA LEU A 190 6.21 1.38 14.11
C LEU A 190 5.95 2.68 13.34
N ILE A 191 4.82 3.36 13.61
CA ILE A 191 4.45 4.60 12.91
C ILE A 191 5.44 5.72 13.22
N MET A 192 5.88 5.86 14.47
CA MET A 192 6.91 6.84 14.86
C MET A 192 8.24 6.56 14.17
N ASN A 193 8.68 5.30 14.15
CA ASN A 193 9.91 4.90 13.47
C ASN A 193 9.82 5.16 11.97
N TRP A 194 8.68 4.85 11.36
CA TRP A 194 8.44 5.17 9.96
C TRP A 194 8.47 6.66 9.69
N GLY A 195 7.92 7.50 10.56
CA GLY A 195 8.03 8.96 10.44
C GLY A 195 9.49 9.42 10.35
N ARG A 196 10.39 8.80 11.13
CA ARG A 196 11.84 9.07 11.07
C ARG A 196 12.46 8.61 9.74
N VAL A 197 12.21 7.36 9.34
CA VAL A 197 12.71 6.79 8.07
C VAL A 197 12.19 7.61 6.87
N GLN A 198 10.93 8.01 6.90
CA GLN A 198 10.33 8.83 5.86
C GLN A 198 11.04 10.18 5.74
N SER A 199 11.37 10.82 6.86
CA SER A 199 12.12 12.08 6.89
C SER A 199 13.49 11.91 6.25
N GLU A 200 14.23 10.87 6.61
CA GLU A 200 15.56 10.58 6.07
C GLU A 200 15.52 10.34 4.55
N LEU A 201 14.58 9.52 4.08
CA LEU A 201 14.39 9.24 2.66
C LEU A 201 13.99 10.48 1.85
N LYS A 202 13.19 11.39 2.44
CA LYS A 202 12.84 12.66 1.79
C LYS A 202 14.06 13.57 1.65
N THR A 203 14.96 13.56 2.65
CA THR A 203 16.20 14.34 2.63
C THR A 203 17.16 13.79 1.60
N GLU A 204 17.43 12.48 1.62
CA GLU A 204 18.34 11.81 0.67
C GLU A 204 17.91 12.09 -0.78
N ARG A 205 16.60 12.08 -1.03
CA ARG A 205 16.01 12.26 -2.36
C ARG A 205 15.68 13.71 -2.71
N ARG A 206 16.01 14.69 -1.85
CA ARG A 206 15.74 16.13 -2.05
C ARG A 206 14.28 16.48 -2.36
N LEU A 207 13.32 15.76 -1.78
CA LEU A 207 11.89 15.91 -2.10
C LEU A 207 11.15 16.97 -1.27
N TYR A 208 11.80 17.58 -0.27
CA TYR A 208 11.14 18.53 0.65
C TYR A 208 10.54 19.76 -0.03
N HIS A 209 11.13 20.24 -1.13
CA HIS A 209 10.66 21.43 -1.84
C HIS A 209 9.68 21.10 -2.98
N SER A 210 9.62 19.84 -3.44
CA SER A 210 8.79 19.43 -4.57
C SER A 210 7.30 19.60 -4.32
N ASP A 211 6.84 19.47 -3.07
CA ASP A 211 5.43 19.55 -2.71
C ASP A 211 4.82 20.95 -2.90
N LYS A 212 5.63 22.02 -2.81
CA LYS A 212 5.17 23.42 -2.93
C LYS A 212 4.96 23.85 -4.38
N ASP A 213 5.66 23.21 -5.31
CA ASP A 213 5.62 23.54 -6.74
C ASP A 213 4.62 22.66 -7.51
N ARG A 214 3.81 21.84 -6.81
CA ARG A 214 2.81 21.00 -7.47
C ARG A 214 1.65 21.85 -7.98
N PHE A 215 1.54 21.88 -9.29
CA PHE A 215 0.46 22.53 -10.01
C PHE A 215 -0.87 21.79 -9.81
N LEU A 216 -1.96 22.55 -9.90
CA LEU A 216 -3.31 22.02 -9.79
C LEU A 216 -3.56 20.97 -10.88
N ARG A 217 -4.13 19.82 -10.51
CA ARG A 217 -4.54 18.78 -11.45
C ARG A 217 -5.47 19.36 -12.51
N ALA A 218 -5.30 18.96 -13.77
CA ALA A 218 -6.08 19.48 -14.90
C ALA A 218 -7.60 19.37 -14.66
N ASP A 219 -8.10 18.22 -14.21
CA ASP A 219 -9.53 18.03 -13.92
C ASP A 219 -10.04 18.97 -12.82
N PHE A 220 -9.22 19.20 -11.81
CA PHE A 220 -9.56 20.13 -10.75
C PHE A 220 -9.63 21.56 -11.28
N THR A 221 -8.73 21.96 -12.17
CA THR A 221 -8.82 23.28 -12.83
C THR A 221 -10.07 23.43 -13.71
N LYS A 222 -10.53 22.37 -14.38
CA LYS A 222 -11.81 22.37 -15.12
C LYS A 222 -12.99 22.57 -14.19
N GLN A 223 -13.04 21.83 -13.08
CA GLN A 223 -14.09 21.99 -12.07
C GLN A 223 -14.13 23.39 -11.46
N LEU A 224 -12.97 23.99 -11.19
CA LEU A 224 -12.88 25.36 -10.69
C LEU A 224 -13.45 26.39 -11.68
N LYS A 225 -13.16 26.22 -12.97
CA LYS A 225 -13.75 27.05 -14.03
C LYS A 225 -15.27 26.87 -14.09
N ALA A 226 -15.77 25.64 -14.04
CA ALA A 226 -17.21 25.34 -14.03
C ALA A 226 -17.92 25.98 -12.81
N TRP A 227 -17.28 25.96 -11.65
CA TRP A 227 -17.79 26.59 -10.43
C TRP A 227 -17.55 28.10 -10.36
N LYS A 228 -16.92 28.69 -11.39
CA LYS A 228 -16.57 30.12 -11.46
C LYS A 228 -15.76 30.61 -10.25
N ILE A 229 -14.91 29.74 -9.70
CA ILE A 229 -14.05 30.07 -8.55
C ILE A 229 -12.75 30.69 -9.06
N LYS A 230 -12.43 31.90 -8.59
CA LYS A 230 -11.18 32.60 -8.93
C LYS A 230 -9.99 31.98 -8.17
N THR A 231 -8.86 31.86 -8.85
CA THR A 231 -7.57 31.53 -8.24
C THR A 231 -6.99 32.76 -7.54
N SER A 232 -6.38 32.56 -6.38
CA SER A 232 -5.66 33.61 -5.64
C SER A 232 -4.40 34.07 -6.40
N VAL A 233 -3.80 35.18 -5.95
CA VAL A 233 -2.49 35.68 -6.43
C VAL A 233 -1.40 34.61 -6.30
N ASN A 234 -1.53 33.71 -5.33
CA ASN A 234 -0.61 32.61 -5.09
C ASN A 234 -0.88 31.37 -5.98
N GLY A 235 -1.82 31.45 -6.93
CA GLY A 235 -2.22 30.32 -7.78
C GLY A 235 -3.17 29.33 -7.12
N GLU A 236 -3.39 29.39 -5.79
CA GLU A 236 -4.30 28.49 -5.08
C GLU A 236 -5.78 28.92 -5.18
N PRO A 237 -6.71 27.99 -5.45
CA PRO A 237 -8.14 28.28 -5.49
C PRO A 237 -8.74 28.30 -4.08
N ARG A 238 -9.51 29.36 -3.76
CA ARG A 238 -10.18 29.48 -2.46
C ARG A 238 -11.53 28.77 -2.48
N ILE A 239 -11.56 27.50 -2.10
CA ILE A 239 -12.80 26.71 -2.00
C ILE A 239 -13.63 27.17 -0.79
N PRO A 240 -14.93 27.46 -0.95
CA PRO A 240 -15.78 27.86 0.17
C PRO A 240 -15.88 26.74 1.23
N SER A 241 -15.90 27.12 2.51
CA SER A 241 -15.80 26.19 3.64
C SER A 241 -16.94 25.16 3.67
N TRP A 242 -18.15 25.54 3.27
CA TRP A 242 -19.31 24.64 3.23
C TRP A 242 -19.11 23.47 2.25
N ARG A 243 -18.44 23.69 1.11
CA ARG A 243 -18.10 22.62 0.15
C ARG A 243 -17.04 21.68 0.69
N ARG A 244 -16.06 22.22 1.42
CA ARG A 244 -15.04 21.39 2.09
C ARG A 244 -15.66 20.50 3.16
N CYS A 245 -16.60 21.03 3.95
CA CYS A 245 -17.31 20.23 4.95
C CYS A 245 -18.18 19.15 4.31
N THR A 246 -18.98 19.47 3.30
CA THR A 246 -19.84 18.49 2.62
C THR A 246 -19.03 17.37 1.98
N LEU A 247 -17.93 17.67 1.29
CA LEU A 247 -17.05 16.66 0.71
C LEU A 247 -16.40 15.77 1.77
N ARG A 248 -15.94 16.34 2.90
CA ARG A 248 -15.36 15.56 4.01
C ARG A 248 -16.39 14.63 4.64
N ILE A 249 -17.60 15.11 4.88
CA ILE A 249 -18.70 14.30 5.42
C ILE A 249 -19.02 13.16 4.46
N LEU A 250 -19.14 13.46 3.17
CA LEU A 250 -19.43 12.46 2.14
C LEU A 250 -18.34 11.38 2.06
N THR A 251 -17.06 11.76 2.15
CA THR A 251 -15.96 10.79 2.19
C THR A 251 -15.99 9.91 3.44
N ILE A 252 -16.34 10.48 4.60
CA ILE A 252 -16.45 9.71 5.86
C ILE A 252 -17.62 8.73 5.76
N ILE A 253 -18.77 9.16 5.23
CA ILE A 253 -19.94 8.29 5.03
C ILE A 253 -19.59 7.13 4.09
N ILE A 254 -18.91 7.39 2.98
CA ILE A 254 -18.49 6.35 2.03
C ILE A 254 -17.52 5.36 2.69
N MET A 255 -16.56 5.85 3.47
CA MET A 255 -15.61 4.98 4.19
C MET A 255 -16.24 4.17 5.32
N LEU A 256 -17.37 4.62 5.88
CA LEU A 256 -18.14 3.88 6.88
C LEU A 256 -19.15 2.90 6.26
N ALA A 257 -19.51 3.11 4.99
CA ALA A 257 -20.43 2.25 4.24
C ALA A 257 -19.71 1.13 3.46
N LEU A 258 -18.41 1.27 3.23
CA LEU A 258 -17.49 0.23 2.74
C LEU A 258 -16.98 -0.64 3.89
#